data_AF-A0AAD8B9S0-F1
#
_entry.id   AF-A0AAD8B9S0-F1
#
_cell.length_a   1.000
_cell.length_b   1.000
_cell.length_c   1.000
_cell.angle_alpha   90.00
_cell.angle_beta   90.00
_cell.angle_gamma   90.00
#
_symmetry.space_group_name_H-M   'P 1'
#
loop_
_entity.id
_entity.type
_entity.pdbx_description
1 polymer ?
#
loop_
_entity_poly.entity_id
_entity_poly.type
_entity_poly.pdbx_seq_one_letter_code
_entity_poly.pdbx_strand_id
1 'polypeptide(L)'
;MHLRISLISKISIIISVLSLPLLLILGLSFQICFGFRHDSLEDIPSIFPSRLNYAGLKSPMKAWWVKEITPDFHVSGRLTERQLKYAAEAGFKSIVSLFTYPAEDFDTFGSVPLLNTDKEKRVVEDVTGLQFHVVLDPMDEWASVEAVAKFTSLAPKLEKPVLLHCDRGYTITFIVLLYMANQTIHNTNFKPKIHSNEFFEIAAAMGYDFFDRIPLEVVSEITKEPIEKFTDKSVPKPNFQPTEWYDYWLAQPVYQNWFIAGQIYKSHVNLLKDFGYKSVINLRPGIIYKGKPNQEEVTLLNIQDYTGTYGDTHTPPRQSTERLLKTRLNPNLPNSYISKTSEINYETTNVEEFGDNFGYNSDLEKKVFDNQDLKYYHLAYDFDVQLLEFSEVFELNKELFLKIGKDGPVLVHCAIGFRAATVAVLTSAIQYNLTLDWALQRLKELGFGITQDAYPNVYKVYEKYLTLQKTEL
;
A
#
# COMPACT_ATOMS: atom_id res chain seq x y z
N MET A 1 -77.29 41.87 11.03
CA MET A 1 -77.12 41.45 12.43
C MET A 1 -77.07 39.93 12.44
N HIS A 2 -75.97 39.38 12.97
CA HIS A 2 -75.69 37.99 13.37
C HIS A 2 -75.85 36.78 12.42
N LEU A 3 -74.67 36.17 12.20
CA LEU A 3 -74.26 34.76 12.24
C LEU A 3 -75.05 33.69 11.47
N ARG A 4 -74.29 33.04 10.56
CA ARG A 4 -74.57 31.77 9.89
C ARG A 4 -74.28 30.57 10.81
N ILE A 5 -75.14 29.56 10.72
CA ILE A 5 -74.95 28.19 11.21
C ILE A 5 -75.09 27.22 10.02
N SER A 6 -74.05 26.40 9.85
CA SER A 6 -73.95 24.96 9.52
C SER A 6 -74.66 24.26 8.34
N LEU A 7 -73.87 23.32 7.80
CA LEU A 7 -74.17 21.95 7.32
C LEU A 7 -74.59 21.69 5.85
N ILE A 8 -73.65 21.01 5.17
CA ILE A 8 -73.78 19.81 4.30
C ILE A 8 -74.62 19.91 3.01
N SER A 9 -73.94 19.73 1.87
CA SER A 9 -74.26 18.64 0.93
C SER A 9 -73.15 18.39 -0.09
N LYS A 10 -72.82 17.10 -0.24
CA LYS A 10 -71.93 16.46 -1.20
C LYS A 10 -72.32 16.73 -2.66
N ILE A 11 -71.34 16.73 -3.57
CA ILE A 11 -71.35 15.98 -4.84
C ILE A 11 -69.89 15.81 -5.30
N SER A 12 -69.51 14.56 -5.50
CA SER A 12 -68.21 14.10 -6.01
C SER A 12 -68.15 14.24 -7.53
N ILE A 13 -67.00 14.66 -8.07
CA ILE A 13 -66.59 14.32 -9.44
C ILE A 13 -65.46 13.30 -9.34
N ILE A 14 -65.69 12.22 -10.08
CA ILE A 14 -64.93 10.99 -10.22
C ILE A 14 -63.75 11.25 -11.17
N ILE A 15 -62.53 10.87 -10.76
CA ILE A 15 -61.44 10.53 -11.69
C ILE A 15 -61.15 9.04 -11.49
N SER A 16 -61.61 8.26 -12.46
CA SER A 16 -61.18 6.92 -12.82
C SER A 16 -60.43 7.08 -14.15
N VAL A 17 -59.35 6.37 -14.52
CA VAL A 17 -58.99 4.97 -14.32
C VAL A 17 -57.45 4.87 -14.37
N LEU A 18 -56.88 4.27 -13.34
CA LEU A 18 -55.54 3.68 -13.33
C LEU A 18 -55.54 2.37 -14.15
N SER A 19 -54.50 2.15 -14.96
CA SER A 19 -54.08 0.80 -15.38
C SER A 19 -52.55 0.70 -15.47
N LEU A 20 -52.04 -0.23 -14.63
CA LEU A 20 -50.72 -0.83 -14.38
C LEU A 20 -50.05 -1.51 -15.62
N PRO A 21 -48.87 -2.21 -15.55
CA PRO A 21 -47.82 -2.37 -14.50
C PRO A 21 -46.32 -2.46 -14.97
N LEU A 22 -45.40 -2.60 -13.97
CA LEU A 22 -44.21 -3.50 -13.90
C LEU A 22 -42.79 -3.04 -14.37
N LEU A 23 -41.80 -3.37 -13.50
CA LEU A 23 -40.31 -3.28 -13.56
C LEU A 23 -39.72 -1.86 -13.46
N LEU A 24 -38.72 -1.55 -12.60
CA LEU A 24 -37.53 -2.31 -12.24
C LEU A 24 -37.02 -1.92 -10.83
N ILE A 25 -36.54 -2.93 -10.11
CA ILE A 25 -35.70 -2.87 -8.91
C ILE A 25 -34.37 -2.18 -9.26
N LEU A 26 -33.97 -1.15 -8.52
CA LEU A 26 -32.58 -0.70 -8.32
C LEU A 26 -32.62 0.12 -7.01
N GLY A 27 -32.18 -0.39 -5.86
CA GLY A 27 -30.82 -0.84 -5.66
C GLY A 27 -29.90 0.37 -5.50
N LEU A 28 -30.24 1.32 -4.60
CA LEU A 28 -29.36 2.41 -4.18
C LEU A 28 -28.21 1.81 -3.35
N SER A 29 -27.21 1.30 -4.05
CA SER A 29 -25.88 1.06 -3.51
C SER A 29 -25.26 2.41 -3.17
N PHE A 30 -25.09 2.67 -1.87
CA PHE A 30 -24.17 3.68 -1.36
C PHE A 30 -22.75 3.29 -1.79
N GLN A 31 -22.35 3.72 -2.98
CA GLN A 31 -20.94 3.81 -3.34
C GLN A 31 -20.40 5.05 -2.62
N ILE A 32 -19.73 4.84 -1.49
CA ILE A 32 -18.80 5.82 -0.94
C ILE A 32 -17.60 5.85 -1.89
N CYS A 33 -17.77 6.54 -3.01
CA CYS A 33 -16.66 6.97 -3.84
C CYS A 33 -15.95 8.08 -3.06
N PHE A 34 -14.83 7.75 -2.42
CA PHE A 34 -13.85 8.75 -1.98
C PHE A 34 -13.19 9.36 -3.23
N GLY A 35 -13.93 10.21 -3.94
CA GLY A 35 -13.39 11.13 -4.92
C GLY A 35 -13.05 12.44 -4.23
N PHE A 36 -11.81 12.58 -3.77
CA PHE A 36 -11.31 13.87 -3.29
C PHE A 36 -11.09 14.81 -4.48
N ARG A 37 -11.62 16.03 -4.37
CA ARG A 37 -11.37 17.14 -5.31
C ARG A 37 -9.88 17.50 -5.31
N HIS A 38 -9.38 17.85 -6.50
CA HIS A 38 -7.99 17.78 -6.91
C HIS A 38 -7.21 19.11 -6.80
N ASP A 39 -7.53 20.00 -5.88
CA ASP A 39 -6.86 21.31 -5.82
C ASP A 39 -5.89 21.38 -4.62
N SER A 40 -4.63 21.78 -4.91
CA SER A 40 -3.52 22.21 -4.03
C SER A 40 -2.33 21.26 -3.71
N LEU A 41 -2.17 20.11 -4.37
CA LEU A 41 -0.95 19.27 -4.25
C LEU A 41 0.11 19.52 -5.34
N GLU A 42 -0.15 20.42 -6.29
CA GLU A 42 0.75 20.76 -7.41
C GLU A 42 1.95 21.62 -6.98
N ASP A 43 1.86 22.34 -5.86
CA ASP A 43 2.85 23.35 -5.45
C ASP A 43 4.09 22.80 -4.74
N ILE A 44 4.14 21.49 -4.45
CA ILE A 44 5.36 20.82 -3.96
C ILE A 44 5.87 19.91 -5.09
N PRO A 45 7.04 20.23 -5.71
CA PRO A 45 7.63 19.41 -6.76
C PRO A 45 7.83 18.00 -6.23
N SER A 46 6.97 17.08 -6.65
CA SER A 46 7.11 15.68 -6.27
C SER A 46 7.95 14.98 -7.30
N ILE A 47 8.98 14.28 -6.82
CA ILE A 47 9.75 13.32 -7.60
C ILE A 47 8.82 12.27 -8.26
N PHE A 48 7.65 12.01 -7.63
CA PHE A 48 6.56 11.23 -8.21
C PHE A 48 5.38 12.15 -8.58
N PRO A 49 5.26 12.63 -9.83
CA PRO A 49 4.29 13.67 -10.20
C PRO A 49 2.81 13.29 -10.03
N SER A 50 2.48 12.04 -9.70
CA SER A 50 1.09 11.54 -9.57
C SER A 50 0.80 10.79 -8.26
N ARG A 51 1.80 10.62 -7.37
CA ARG A 51 1.66 9.83 -6.14
C ARG A 51 1.05 10.67 -5.01
N LEU A 52 -0.23 11.03 -5.15
CA LEU A 52 -0.95 11.88 -4.18
C LEU A 52 -1.77 11.07 -3.16
N ASN A 53 -2.12 9.82 -3.49
CA ASN A 53 -2.81 8.86 -2.64
C ASN A 53 -2.13 7.49 -2.82
N TYR A 54 -2.63 6.44 -2.14
CA TYR A 54 -2.22 5.04 -2.36
C TYR A 54 -2.00 4.76 -3.84
N ALA A 55 -1.04 3.87 -4.17
CA ALA A 55 -0.83 3.36 -5.52
C ALA A 55 -2.21 3.19 -6.17
N GLY A 56 -2.51 3.93 -7.25
CA GLY A 56 -3.85 4.32 -7.74
C GLY A 56 -4.80 3.17 -8.12
N LEU A 57 -4.95 2.21 -7.23
CA LEU A 57 -5.49 0.88 -7.38
C LEU A 57 -6.85 0.81 -6.70
N LYS A 58 -7.69 -0.11 -7.16
CA LYS A 58 -9.08 -0.24 -6.73
C LYS A 58 -9.25 -0.71 -5.29
N SER A 59 -8.23 -1.35 -4.71
CA SER A 59 -8.22 -1.87 -3.34
C SER A 59 -6.82 -1.70 -2.71
N PRO A 60 -6.55 -0.57 -2.03
CA PRO A 60 -5.24 -0.31 -1.44
C PRO A 60 -4.91 -1.25 -0.26
N MET A 61 -5.92 -1.80 0.44
CA MET A 61 -5.71 -2.79 1.50
C MET A 61 -5.13 -4.12 1.00
N LYS A 62 -5.32 -4.45 -0.28
CA LYS A 62 -4.82 -5.70 -0.88
C LYS A 62 -3.43 -5.55 -1.49
N ALA A 63 -3.04 -4.32 -1.80
CA ALA A 63 -1.80 -4.00 -2.51
C ALA A 63 -0.92 -2.98 -1.77
N TRP A 64 -1.06 -2.83 -0.44
CA TRP A 64 -0.29 -1.86 0.36
C TRP A 64 1.24 -2.06 0.27
N TRP A 65 1.68 -3.27 -0.07
CA TRP A 65 3.08 -3.68 -0.21
C TRP A 65 3.68 -3.34 -1.58
N VAL A 66 2.87 -2.80 -2.48
CA VAL A 66 3.29 -2.37 -3.81
C VAL A 66 3.84 -0.95 -3.76
N LYS A 67 4.93 -0.72 -4.49
CA LYS A 67 5.52 0.61 -4.67
C LYS A 67 5.15 1.13 -6.06
N GLU A 68 4.46 2.26 -6.13
CA GLU A 68 4.13 2.92 -7.40
C GLU A 68 5.36 3.70 -7.89
N ILE A 69 5.75 3.51 -9.16
CA ILE A 69 6.70 4.38 -9.86
C ILE A 69 5.91 5.40 -10.70
N THR A 70 4.93 4.89 -11.45
CA THR A 70 3.90 5.69 -12.14
C THR A 70 2.55 4.97 -12.04
N PRO A 71 1.43 5.62 -12.42
CA PRO A 71 0.12 4.97 -12.45
C PRO A 71 0.06 3.73 -13.35
N ASP A 72 0.99 3.58 -14.31
CA ASP A 72 1.08 2.43 -15.20
C ASP A 72 2.05 1.35 -14.71
N PHE A 73 3.04 1.71 -13.89
CA PHE A 73 4.16 0.86 -13.52
C PHE A 73 4.37 0.82 -12.01
N HIS A 74 4.23 -0.37 -11.46
CA HIS A 74 4.36 -0.65 -10.04
C HIS A 74 5.38 -1.76 -9.81
N VAL A 75 6.07 -1.72 -8.68
CA VAL A 75 7.13 -2.68 -8.36
C VAL A 75 6.96 -3.30 -6.98
N SER A 76 7.45 -4.53 -6.82
CA SER A 76 7.52 -5.20 -5.53
C SER A 76 8.59 -6.31 -5.49
N GLY A 77 8.73 -6.97 -4.34
CA GLY A 77 9.46 -8.23 -4.22
C GLY A 77 8.61 -9.43 -4.68
N ARG A 78 9.15 -10.63 -4.52
CA ARG A 78 8.60 -11.84 -5.16
C ARG A 78 7.28 -12.24 -4.53
N LEU A 79 6.29 -12.52 -5.35
CA LEU A 79 4.90 -12.60 -4.93
C LEU A 79 4.52 -14.01 -4.47
N THR A 80 3.78 -14.08 -3.37
CA THR A 80 3.08 -15.29 -2.95
C THR A 80 1.82 -15.52 -3.78
N GLU A 81 1.29 -16.76 -3.82
CA GLU A 81 0.02 -17.07 -4.50
C GLU A 81 -1.13 -16.14 -4.06
N ARG A 82 -1.19 -15.80 -2.76
CA ARG A 82 -2.18 -14.87 -2.22
C ARG A 82 -1.99 -13.46 -2.77
N GLN A 83 -0.75 -12.96 -2.83
CA GLN A 83 -0.46 -11.63 -3.35
C GLN A 83 -0.75 -11.50 -4.85
N LEU A 84 -0.56 -12.55 -5.64
CA LEU A 84 -0.96 -12.59 -7.05
C LEU A 84 -2.48 -12.42 -7.23
N LYS A 85 -3.27 -13.06 -6.36
CA LYS A 85 -4.73 -12.91 -6.35
C LYS A 85 -5.16 -11.52 -5.86
N TYR A 86 -4.52 -11.02 -4.81
CA TYR A 86 -4.71 -9.64 -4.36
C TYR A 86 -4.37 -8.61 -5.43
N ALA A 87 -3.34 -8.84 -6.25
CA ALA A 87 -3.02 -7.95 -7.36
C ALA A 87 -4.18 -7.87 -8.37
N ALA A 88 -4.81 -9.00 -8.69
CA ALA A 88 -5.98 -9.02 -9.58
C ALA A 88 -7.17 -8.25 -8.98
N GLU A 89 -7.44 -8.43 -7.68
CA GLU A 89 -8.50 -7.71 -6.98
C GLU A 89 -8.23 -6.22 -6.80
N ALA A 90 -6.95 -5.84 -6.67
CA ALA A 90 -6.51 -4.45 -6.66
C ALA A 90 -6.63 -3.79 -8.04
N GLY A 91 -6.80 -4.58 -9.11
CA GLY A 91 -7.11 -4.10 -10.45
C GLY A 91 -5.93 -4.03 -11.41
N PHE A 92 -4.81 -4.67 -11.08
CA PHE A 92 -3.72 -4.90 -12.04
C PHE A 92 -4.23 -5.67 -13.27
N LYS A 93 -3.54 -5.51 -14.39
CA LYS A 93 -3.84 -6.21 -15.65
C LYS A 93 -2.72 -7.14 -16.10
N SER A 94 -1.49 -6.81 -15.74
CA SER A 94 -0.34 -7.64 -16.03
C SER A 94 0.55 -7.81 -14.81
N ILE A 95 1.14 -9.00 -14.68
CA ILE A 95 2.22 -9.33 -13.78
C ILE A 95 3.46 -9.60 -14.62
N VAL A 96 4.59 -9.00 -14.26
CA VAL A 96 5.88 -9.21 -14.92
C VAL A 96 6.91 -9.64 -13.89
N SER A 97 7.45 -10.85 -14.04
CA SER A 97 8.64 -11.26 -13.30
C SER A 97 9.88 -10.75 -14.03
N LEU A 98 10.84 -10.19 -13.30
CA LEU A 98 12.13 -9.84 -13.90
C LEU A 98 12.84 -11.11 -14.37
N PHE A 99 12.90 -12.13 -13.52
CA PHE A 99 13.64 -13.36 -13.77
C PHE A 99 12.73 -14.57 -13.95
N THR A 100 13.23 -15.54 -14.70
CA THR A 100 12.72 -16.90 -14.67
C THR A 100 13.22 -17.59 -13.41
N TYR A 101 12.31 -18.20 -12.66
CA TYR A 101 12.57 -19.01 -11.48
C TYR A 101 12.40 -20.50 -11.85
N PRO A 102 13.49 -21.29 -11.89
CA PRO A 102 13.48 -22.69 -12.30
C PRO A 102 12.56 -23.58 -11.44
N ALA A 103 12.24 -24.78 -11.94
CA ALA A 103 11.31 -25.67 -11.25
C ALA A 103 11.81 -26.15 -9.88
N GLU A 104 13.12 -26.31 -9.77
CA GLU A 104 13.90 -26.68 -8.59
C GLU A 104 14.08 -25.53 -7.58
N ASP A 105 13.77 -24.29 -7.97
CA ASP A 105 13.82 -23.16 -7.07
C ASP A 105 12.69 -23.27 -6.03
N PHE A 106 13.10 -23.46 -4.78
CA PHE A 106 12.21 -23.50 -3.63
C PHE A 106 12.65 -22.44 -2.64
N ASP A 107 11.90 -21.35 -2.61
CA ASP A 107 12.11 -20.24 -1.70
C ASP A 107 10.82 -19.94 -0.92
N THR A 108 10.97 -19.24 0.19
CA THR A 108 9.88 -18.87 1.08
C THR A 108 10.03 -17.44 1.54
N PHE A 109 8.92 -16.72 1.61
CA PHE A 109 8.86 -15.47 2.35
C PHE A 109 8.17 -15.73 3.69
N GLY A 110 8.96 -15.69 4.77
CA GLY A 110 8.55 -16.23 6.06
C GLY A 110 8.38 -17.74 5.98
N SER A 111 7.17 -18.22 6.24
CA SER A 111 6.80 -19.63 6.04
C SER A 111 5.94 -19.85 4.79
N VAL A 112 5.74 -18.82 3.97
CA VAL A 112 4.89 -18.87 2.80
C VAL A 112 5.73 -19.21 1.57
N PRO A 113 5.44 -20.30 0.83
CA PRO A 113 6.17 -20.65 -0.37
C PRO A 113 6.05 -19.59 -1.47
N LEU A 114 7.18 -19.27 -2.08
CA LEU A 114 7.25 -18.50 -3.32
C LEU A 114 7.14 -19.44 -4.51
N LEU A 115 6.43 -19.01 -5.55
CA LEU A 115 6.16 -19.84 -6.71
C LEU A 115 7.33 -19.77 -7.70
N ASN A 116 7.68 -20.89 -8.31
CA ASN A 116 8.48 -20.90 -9.53
C ASN A 116 7.66 -20.36 -10.72
N THR A 117 8.32 -20.01 -11.82
CA THR A 117 7.70 -19.30 -12.94
C THR A 117 6.52 -20.06 -13.56
N ASP A 118 6.59 -21.38 -13.69
CA ASP A 118 5.51 -22.19 -14.27
C ASP A 118 4.26 -22.23 -13.37
N LYS A 119 4.45 -22.25 -12.04
CA LYS A 119 3.34 -22.21 -11.09
C LYS A 119 2.75 -20.80 -11.00
N GLU A 120 3.60 -19.79 -10.98
CA GLU A 120 3.21 -18.39 -11.00
C GLU A 120 2.39 -18.06 -12.24
N LYS A 121 2.89 -18.40 -13.44
CA LYS A 121 2.18 -18.22 -14.71
C LYS A 121 0.77 -18.81 -14.67
N ARG A 122 0.61 -20.05 -14.19
CA ARG A 122 -0.71 -20.69 -14.06
C ARG A 122 -1.63 -19.95 -13.07
N VAL A 123 -1.10 -19.46 -11.96
CA VAL A 123 -1.92 -18.66 -11.04
C VAL A 123 -2.33 -17.34 -11.69
N VAL A 124 -1.41 -16.64 -12.35
CA VAL A 124 -1.68 -15.35 -12.98
C VAL A 124 -2.65 -15.48 -14.17
N GLU A 125 -2.41 -16.40 -15.08
CA GLU A 125 -3.22 -16.53 -16.29
C GLU A 125 -4.51 -17.32 -16.01
N ASP A 126 -4.40 -18.53 -15.46
CA ASP A 126 -5.54 -19.45 -15.37
C ASP A 126 -6.46 -19.15 -14.18
N VAL A 127 -5.92 -18.65 -13.06
CA VAL A 127 -6.70 -18.41 -11.83
C VAL A 127 -7.17 -16.97 -11.72
N THR A 128 -6.32 -15.99 -12.04
CA THR A 128 -6.67 -14.58 -11.88
C THR A 128 -7.07 -13.87 -13.18
N GLY A 129 -6.77 -14.46 -14.34
CA GLY A 129 -7.09 -13.88 -15.64
C GLY A 129 -6.22 -12.67 -16.02
N LEU A 130 -5.07 -12.50 -15.35
CA LEU A 130 -4.09 -11.47 -15.65
C LEU A 130 -3.13 -11.94 -16.74
N GLN A 131 -2.48 -10.99 -17.41
CA GLN A 131 -1.40 -11.29 -18.35
C GLN A 131 -0.09 -11.56 -17.58
N PHE A 132 0.66 -12.61 -17.93
CA PHE A 132 1.96 -12.91 -17.33
C PHE A 132 3.10 -12.81 -18.34
N HIS A 133 4.23 -12.21 -17.92
CA HIS A 133 5.47 -12.22 -18.71
C HIS A 133 6.69 -12.33 -17.82
N VAL A 134 7.79 -12.79 -18.43
CA VAL A 134 9.12 -12.79 -17.83
C VAL A 134 10.08 -12.03 -18.74
N VAL A 135 11.01 -11.27 -18.16
CA VAL A 135 11.95 -10.44 -18.92
C VAL A 135 13.27 -11.16 -19.19
N LEU A 136 13.83 -11.83 -18.18
CA LEU A 136 15.17 -12.37 -18.17
C LEU A 136 15.20 -13.88 -17.86
N ASP A 137 16.22 -14.55 -18.39
CA ASP A 137 16.59 -15.90 -17.98
C ASP A 137 17.30 -15.87 -16.60
N PRO A 138 17.40 -17.00 -15.87
CA PRO A 138 17.88 -17.00 -14.48
C PRO A 138 19.30 -16.46 -14.28
N MET A 139 20.14 -16.52 -15.30
CA MET A 139 21.57 -16.13 -15.26
C MET A 139 21.87 -14.87 -16.08
N ASP A 140 20.84 -14.22 -16.63
CA ASP A 140 21.01 -12.98 -17.38
C ASP A 140 21.45 -11.85 -16.43
N GLU A 141 22.36 -11.00 -16.92
CA GLU A 141 22.80 -9.81 -16.18
C GLU A 141 21.69 -8.74 -16.19
N TRP A 142 21.17 -8.42 -15.00
CA TRP A 142 20.10 -7.45 -14.84
C TRP A 142 20.60 -6.01 -15.00
N ALA A 143 21.82 -5.73 -14.55
CA ALA A 143 22.43 -4.41 -14.73
C ALA A 143 23.06 -4.34 -16.11
N SER A 144 22.23 -4.35 -17.17
CA SER A 144 22.68 -4.31 -18.56
C SER A 144 21.75 -3.55 -19.49
N VAL A 145 22.30 -3.00 -20.59
CA VAL A 145 21.52 -2.39 -21.67
C VAL A 145 20.61 -3.42 -22.36
N GLU A 146 21.04 -4.68 -22.44
CA GLU A 146 20.24 -5.76 -23.00
C GLU A 146 18.96 -6.00 -22.19
N ALA A 147 19.06 -6.05 -20.86
CA ALA A 147 17.88 -6.21 -19.99
C ALA A 147 16.87 -5.06 -20.18
N VAL A 148 17.37 -3.82 -20.29
CA VAL A 148 16.54 -2.63 -20.59
C VAL A 148 15.91 -2.73 -21.98
N ALA A 149 16.63 -3.25 -22.98
CA ALA A 149 16.10 -3.45 -24.34
C ALA A 149 15.02 -4.55 -24.40
N LYS A 150 15.20 -5.66 -23.67
CA LYS A 150 14.19 -6.72 -23.51
C LYS A 150 12.92 -6.15 -22.90
N PHE A 151 13.03 -5.42 -21.78
CA PHE A 151 11.86 -4.79 -21.16
C PHE A 151 11.23 -3.70 -22.04
N THR A 152 12.04 -2.88 -22.73
CA THR A 152 11.55 -1.87 -23.69
C THR A 152 10.71 -2.49 -24.81
N SER A 153 11.08 -3.69 -25.28
CA SER A 153 10.34 -4.42 -26.31
C SER A 153 9.04 -5.07 -25.80
N LEU A 154 8.97 -5.33 -24.49
CA LEU A 154 7.80 -5.92 -23.82
C LEU A 154 6.79 -4.86 -23.39
N ALA A 155 7.25 -3.75 -22.80
CA ALA A 155 6.41 -2.78 -22.10
C ALA A 155 5.19 -2.24 -22.89
N PRO A 156 5.27 -1.99 -24.22
CA PRO A 156 4.12 -1.56 -25.02
C PRO A 156 3.03 -2.63 -25.23
N LYS A 157 3.33 -3.90 -24.97
CA LYS A 157 2.42 -5.05 -25.14
C LYS A 157 1.67 -5.42 -23.85
N LEU A 158 2.00 -4.76 -22.75
CA LEU A 158 1.44 -5.03 -21.44
C LEU A 158 0.16 -4.23 -21.22
N GLU A 159 -0.88 -4.89 -20.73
CA GLU A 159 -2.08 -4.20 -20.25
C GLU A 159 -1.78 -3.45 -18.94
N LYS A 160 -2.32 -2.23 -18.79
CA LYS A 160 -2.05 -1.36 -17.63
C LYS A 160 -3.22 -1.36 -16.63
N PRO A 161 -2.96 -1.22 -15.32
CA PRO A 161 -1.65 -1.07 -14.69
C PRO A 161 -0.87 -2.38 -14.57
N VAL A 162 0.46 -2.30 -14.59
CA VAL A 162 1.38 -3.43 -14.47
C VAL A 162 1.99 -3.48 -13.08
N LEU A 163 2.04 -4.67 -12.49
CA LEU A 163 2.87 -4.98 -11.34
C LEU A 163 4.08 -5.80 -11.77
N LEU A 164 5.27 -5.29 -11.48
CA LEU A 164 6.54 -5.92 -11.79
C LEU A 164 7.21 -6.39 -10.49
N HIS A 165 7.84 -7.56 -10.50
CA HIS A 165 8.55 -8.06 -9.34
C HIS A 165 9.85 -8.78 -9.68
N CYS A 166 10.71 -8.88 -8.68
CA CYS A 166 11.86 -9.78 -8.59
C CYS A 166 11.98 -10.20 -7.13
N ASP A 167 13.09 -10.75 -6.65
CA ASP A 167 13.19 -11.22 -5.25
C ASP A 167 12.87 -10.14 -4.22
N ARG A 168 13.42 -8.93 -4.40
CA ARG A 168 13.40 -7.84 -3.40
C ARG A 168 12.83 -6.52 -3.90
N GLY A 169 12.49 -6.42 -5.18
CA GLY A 169 12.07 -5.18 -5.83
C GLY A 169 13.21 -4.24 -6.25
N TYR A 170 14.43 -4.39 -5.71
CA TYR A 170 15.60 -3.55 -6.03
C TYR A 170 15.94 -3.56 -7.53
N THR A 171 16.21 -4.74 -8.09
CA THR A 171 16.67 -4.87 -9.49
C THR A 171 15.57 -4.55 -10.50
N ILE A 172 14.30 -4.87 -10.21
CA ILE A 172 13.20 -4.52 -11.12
C ILE A 172 12.92 -3.01 -11.12
N THR A 173 13.12 -2.31 -10.00
CA THR A 173 13.06 -0.84 -9.97
C THR A 173 14.11 -0.23 -10.90
N PHE A 174 15.35 -0.74 -10.88
CA PHE A 174 16.42 -0.31 -11.78
C PHE A 174 15.98 -0.41 -13.25
N ILE A 175 15.48 -1.57 -13.67
CA ILE A 175 15.04 -1.83 -15.04
C ILE A 175 13.89 -0.91 -15.46
N VAL A 176 12.89 -0.71 -14.59
CA VAL A 176 11.75 0.15 -14.91
C VAL A 176 12.17 1.60 -15.08
N LEU A 177 13.01 2.13 -14.17
CA LEU A 177 13.48 3.51 -14.26
C LEU A 177 14.37 3.72 -15.49
N LEU A 178 15.24 2.76 -15.82
CA LEU A 178 16.05 2.83 -17.04
C LEU A 178 15.22 2.69 -18.32
N TYR A 179 14.15 1.89 -18.31
CA TYR A 179 13.19 1.90 -19.41
C TYR A 179 12.59 3.29 -19.61
N MET A 180 12.17 3.96 -18.55
CA MET A 180 11.61 5.32 -18.64
C MET A 180 12.65 6.34 -19.11
N ALA A 181 13.91 6.21 -18.68
CA ALA A 181 15.01 7.04 -19.15
C ALA A 181 15.31 6.79 -20.64
N ASN A 182 15.32 5.54 -21.06
CA ASN A 182 15.46 5.15 -22.46
C ASN A 182 14.32 5.72 -23.33
N GLN A 183 13.07 5.63 -22.85
CA GLN A 183 11.92 6.24 -23.53
C GLN A 183 12.01 7.76 -23.59
N THR A 184 12.57 8.41 -22.58
CA THR A 184 12.75 9.86 -22.55
C THR A 184 13.60 10.36 -23.71
N ILE A 185 14.62 9.60 -24.09
CA ILE A 185 15.56 9.90 -25.18
C ILE A 185 14.96 9.57 -26.55
N HIS A 186 14.35 8.39 -26.68
CA HIS A 186 13.92 7.87 -27.98
C HIS A 186 12.49 8.23 -28.37
N ASN A 187 11.65 8.61 -27.40
CA ASN A 187 10.26 9.00 -27.62
C ASN A 187 10.02 10.40 -27.05
N THR A 188 10.04 11.40 -27.94
CA THR A 188 9.86 12.82 -27.58
C THR A 188 8.54 13.08 -26.84
N ASN A 189 7.50 12.30 -27.10
CA ASN A 189 6.19 12.42 -26.48
C ASN A 189 6.02 11.63 -25.17
N PHE A 190 7.01 10.81 -24.78
CA PHE A 190 6.93 10.03 -23.55
C PHE A 190 6.84 10.94 -22.32
N LYS A 191 5.95 10.58 -21.38
CA LYS A 191 5.74 11.26 -20.10
C LYS A 191 5.53 10.23 -18.98
N PRO A 192 6.03 10.49 -17.75
CA PRO A 192 6.91 11.60 -17.39
C PRO A 192 8.31 11.46 -18.02
N LYS A 193 9.04 12.57 -18.14
CA LYS A 193 10.44 12.54 -18.59
C LYS A 193 11.33 12.19 -17.40
N ILE A 194 12.17 11.19 -17.57
CA ILE A 194 13.13 10.72 -16.56
C ILE A 194 14.51 10.84 -17.20
N HIS A 195 15.35 11.72 -16.66
CA HIS A 195 16.79 11.76 -16.97
C HIS A 195 17.57 11.12 -15.82
N SER A 196 18.91 11.18 -15.86
CA SER A 196 19.73 10.60 -14.79
C SER A 196 19.43 11.20 -13.41
N ASN A 197 19.16 12.50 -13.32
CA ASN A 197 18.84 13.17 -12.07
C ASN A 197 17.55 12.59 -11.47
N GLU A 198 16.45 12.56 -12.23
CA GLU A 198 15.18 12.01 -11.74
C GLU A 198 15.29 10.50 -11.44
N PHE A 199 16.08 9.75 -12.22
CA PHE A 199 16.37 8.35 -11.95
C PHE A 199 16.93 8.15 -10.54
N PHE A 200 17.98 8.89 -10.18
CA PHE A 200 18.61 8.74 -8.87
C PHE A 200 17.76 9.31 -7.74
N GLU A 201 17.04 10.41 -7.98
CA GLU A 201 16.10 10.98 -7.00
C GLU A 201 14.97 10.00 -6.68
N ILE A 202 14.36 9.37 -7.68
CA ILE A 202 13.34 8.33 -7.49
C ILE A 202 13.93 7.13 -6.74
N ALA A 203 15.10 6.64 -7.19
CA ALA A 203 15.76 5.51 -6.54
C ALA A 203 16.03 5.79 -5.06
N ALA A 204 16.64 6.93 -4.73
CA ALA A 204 16.95 7.32 -3.36
C ALA A 204 15.68 7.48 -2.50
N ALA A 205 14.60 8.04 -3.06
CA ALA A 205 13.32 8.14 -2.38
C ALA A 205 12.68 6.76 -2.11
N MET A 206 12.87 5.79 -3.00
CA MET A 206 12.46 4.39 -2.78
C MET A 206 13.40 3.63 -1.85
N GLY A 207 14.56 4.21 -1.56
CA GLY A 207 15.56 3.67 -0.68
C GLY A 207 16.65 2.86 -1.36
N TYR A 208 16.95 3.14 -2.62
CA TYR A 208 17.97 2.46 -3.42
C TYR A 208 19.01 3.48 -3.90
N ASP A 209 20.29 3.12 -3.96
CA ASP A 209 21.36 4.05 -4.34
C ASP A 209 21.99 3.78 -5.71
N PHE A 210 21.83 2.57 -6.27
CA PHE A 210 22.36 2.12 -7.58
C PHE A 210 23.74 2.70 -7.93
N PHE A 211 24.61 2.85 -6.91
CA PHE A 211 25.84 3.63 -7.02
C PHE A 211 27.07 2.73 -7.23
N ASP A 212 26.85 1.42 -7.36
CA ASP A 212 27.88 0.50 -7.77
C ASP A 212 28.31 0.74 -9.22
N ARG A 213 29.56 0.38 -9.52
CA ARG A 213 30.20 0.63 -10.82
C ARG A 213 29.33 0.15 -12.01
N ILE A 214 28.81 -1.08 -11.95
CA ILE A 214 28.07 -1.69 -13.06
C ILE A 214 26.73 -0.93 -13.30
N PRO A 215 25.85 -0.76 -12.30
CA PRO A 215 24.67 0.10 -12.45
C PRO A 215 24.96 1.50 -13.03
N LEU A 216 26.01 2.17 -12.56
CA LEU A 216 26.39 3.51 -13.06
C LEU A 216 26.82 3.50 -14.53
N GLU A 217 27.60 2.50 -14.96
CA GLU A 217 27.99 2.34 -16.37
C GLU A 217 26.75 2.20 -17.27
N VAL A 218 25.75 1.43 -16.84
CA VAL A 218 24.50 1.25 -17.60
C VAL A 218 23.64 2.52 -17.60
N VAL A 219 23.52 3.22 -16.46
CA VAL A 219 22.83 4.51 -16.40
C VAL A 219 23.47 5.51 -17.36
N SER A 220 24.80 5.60 -17.37
CA SER A 220 25.57 6.44 -18.30
C SER A 220 25.27 6.08 -19.75
N GLU A 221 25.33 4.79 -20.10
CA GLU A 221 25.10 4.33 -21.46
C GLU A 221 23.68 4.57 -21.95
N ILE A 222 22.67 4.31 -21.12
CA ILE A 222 21.26 4.55 -21.45
C ILE A 222 20.99 6.04 -21.56
N THR A 223 21.40 6.85 -20.57
CA THR A 223 21.09 8.29 -20.53
C THR A 223 21.92 9.14 -21.50
N LYS A 224 23.00 8.58 -22.05
CA LYS A 224 24.02 9.28 -22.86
C LYS A 224 24.74 10.39 -22.10
N GLU A 225 24.76 10.29 -20.78
CA GLU A 225 25.46 11.22 -19.88
C GLU A 225 26.78 10.59 -19.41
N PRO A 226 27.88 11.36 -19.35
CA PRO A 226 29.19 10.83 -18.96
C PRO A 226 29.20 10.35 -17.50
N ILE A 227 29.84 9.21 -17.23
CA ILE A 227 29.88 8.59 -15.90
C ILE A 227 30.52 9.51 -14.85
N GLU A 228 31.44 10.39 -15.25
CA GLU A 228 32.11 11.36 -14.38
C GLU A 228 31.14 12.39 -13.76
N LYS A 229 29.93 12.50 -14.31
CA LYS A 229 28.85 13.31 -13.72
C LYS A 229 28.31 12.68 -12.44
N PHE A 230 28.40 11.35 -12.29
CA PHE A 230 27.83 10.61 -11.17
C PHE A 230 28.87 10.45 -10.06
N THR A 231 28.78 11.31 -9.06
CA THR A 231 29.70 11.35 -7.92
C THR A 231 28.89 11.28 -6.62
N ASP A 232 29.56 10.93 -5.52
CA ASP A 232 28.94 10.93 -4.17
C ASP A 232 28.28 12.27 -3.79
N LYS A 233 28.70 13.37 -4.42
CA LYS A 233 28.17 14.71 -4.18
C LYS A 233 27.02 15.10 -5.10
N SER A 234 26.89 14.44 -6.26
CA SER A 234 25.91 14.80 -7.29
C SER A 234 24.74 13.83 -7.35
N VAL A 235 24.87 12.62 -6.78
CA VAL A 235 23.82 11.61 -6.75
C VAL A 235 23.18 11.55 -5.35
N PRO A 236 21.86 11.73 -5.22
CA PRO A 236 21.18 11.56 -3.94
C PRO A 236 21.35 10.12 -3.45
N LYS A 237 21.64 9.96 -2.16
CA LYS A 237 21.73 8.66 -1.51
C LYS A 237 20.65 8.51 -0.46
N PRO A 238 20.01 7.33 -0.38
CA PRO A 238 19.16 7.04 0.74
C PRO A 238 19.99 6.99 2.03
N ASN A 239 19.36 7.37 3.12
CA ASN A 239 20.00 7.42 4.43
C ASN A 239 19.14 6.67 5.43
N PHE A 240 19.45 5.38 5.64
CA PHE A 240 18.76 4.52 6.60
C PHE A 240 19.67 3.45 7.16
N GLN A 241 19.27 2.89 8.30
CA GLN A 241 19.84 1.67 8.87
C GLN A 241 18.70 0.80 9.41
N PRO A 242 18.68 -0.51 9.14
CA PRO A 242 19.71 -1.32 8.48
C PRO A 242 19.71 -1.13 6.96
N THR A 243 20.84 -1.42 6.31
CA THR A 243 20.97 -1.31 4.84
C THR A 243 20.21 -2.40 4.10
N GLU A 244 20.19 -3.62 4.64
CA GLU A 244 19.51 -4.79 4.05
C GLU A 244 18.00 -4.83 4.30
N TRP A 245 17.38 -3.70 4.66
CA TRP A 245 15.93 -3.63 4.92
C TRP A 245 15.08 -4.13 3.75
N TYR A 246 15.60 -3.98 2.52
CA TYR A 246 14.89 -4.31 1.29
C TYR A 246 14.69 -5.82 1.11
N ASP A 247 15.37 -6.65 1.91
CA ASP A 247 15.07 -8.09 2.00
C ASP A 247 13.67 -8.31 2.62
N TYR A 248 13.25 -7.42 3.52
CA TYR A 248 11.86 -7.27 3.92
C TYR A 248 11.15 -6.25 3.03
N TRP A 249 11.02 -6.58 1.75
CA TRP A 249 10.51 -5.66 0.71
C TRP A 249 9.07 -5.15 0.94
N LEU A 250 8.34 -5.72 1.90
CA LEU A 250 7.06 -5.19 2.40
C LEU A 250 7.21 -3.86 3.15
N ALA A 251 8.37 -3.60 3.75
CA ALA A 251 8.67 -2.33 4.37
C ALA A 251 9.10 -1.26 3.35
N GLN A 252 9.03 0.00 3.78
CA GLN A 252 9.60 1.15 3.11
C GLN A 252 10.41 1.96 4.12
N PRO A 253 11.64 2.38 3.77
CA PRO A 253 12.42 3.26 4.64
C PRO A 253 11.77 4.63 4.70
N VAL A 254 11.79 5.25 5.87
CA VAL A 254 11.38 6.64 6.04
C VAL A 254 12.61 7.53 6.04
N TYR A 255 13.43 7.38 7.09
CA TYR A 255 14.68 8.12 7.27
C TYR A 255 15.44 7.51 8.45
N GLN A 256 16.75 7.32 8.30
CA GLN A 256 17.64 6.77 9.32
C GLN A 256 17.10 5.45 9.86
N ASN A 257 16.71 5.41 11.14
CA ASN A 257 16.27 4.20 11.81
C ASN A 257 14.77 3.89 11.61
N TRP A 258 14.03 4.70 10.87
CA TRP A 258 12.57 4.57 10.78
C TRP A 258 12.11 3.92 9.49
N PHE A 259 11.24 2.91 9.61
CA PHE A 259 10.64 2.17 8.50
C PHE A 259 9.15 2.03 8.73
N ILE A 260 8.40 1.91 7.63
CA ILE A 260 6.96 1.68 7.68
C ILE A 260 6.57 0.43 6.92
N ALA A 261 5.48 -0.20 7.35
CA ALA A 261 4.77 -1.22 6.59
C ALA A 261 3.26 -1.07 6.78
N GLY A 262 2.49 -1.66 5.87
CA GLY A 262 1.12 -2.05 6.16
C GLY A 262 1.08 -3.34 6.97
N GLN A 263 0.09 -4.18 6.69
CA GLN A 263 -0.14 -5.41 7.42
C GLN A 263 1.10 -6.34 7.44
N ILE A 264 1.66 -6.66 8.60
CA ILE A 264 2.67 -7.72 8.69
C ILE A 264 1.99 -9.08 8.88
N TYR A 265 2.65 -10.16 8.47
CA TYR A 265 2.15 -11.52 8.69
C TYR A 265 2.86 -12.20 9.84
N LYS A 266 2.14 -13.11 10.51
CA LYS A 266 2.63 -13.94 11.62
C LYS A 266 3.95 -14.62 11.27
N SER A 267 4.03 -15.18 10.06
CA SER A 267 5.23 -15.86 9.57
C SER A 267 6.43 -14.94 9.30
N HIS A 268 6.23 -13.62 9.22
CA HIS A 268 7.31 -12.66 8.99
C HIS A 268 7.97 -12.19 10.28
N VAL A 269 7.33 -12.38 11.44
CA VAL A 269 7.79 -11.80 12.72
C VAL A 269 9.23 -12.21 13.04
N ASN A 270 9.60 -13.47 12.80
CA ASN A 270 10.96 -13.95 13.04
C ASN A 270 11.98 -13.25 12.12
N LEU A 271 11.61 -12.99 10.87
CA LEU A 271 12.48 -12.38 9.88
C LEU A 271 12.83 -10.93 10.20
N LEU A 272 11.94 -10.21 10.88
CA LEU A 272 12.16 -8.79 11.19
C LEU A 272 13.46 -8.58 11.97
N LYS A 273 13.80 -9.50 12.88
CA LYS A 273 15.06 -9.44 13.61
C LYS A 273 16.26 -9.70 12.70
N ASP A 274 16.16 -10.70 11.83
CA ASP A 274 17.22 -11.10 10.90
C ASP A 274 17.54 -9.97 9.91
N PHE A 275 16.54 -9.19 9.53
CA PHE A 275 16.71 -7.99 8.71
C PHE A 275 17.17 -6.76 9.48
N GLY A 276 17.44 -6.87 10.78
CA GLY A 276 18.12 -5.84 11.58
C GLY A 276 17.19 -4.94 12.40
N TYR A 277 15.87 -5.13 12.37
CA TYR A 277 14.95 -4.38 13.22
C TYR A 277 15.19 -4.68 14.70
N LYS A 278 15.07 -3.66 15.55
CA LYS A 278 15.22 -3.73 17.01
C LYS A 278 13.90 -3.56 17.74
N SER A 279 12.98 -2.82 17.14
CA SER A 279 11.65 -2.58 17.69
C SER A 279 10.59 -2.62 16.60
N VAL A 280 9.39 -3.06 16.98
CA VAL A 280 8.17 -2.98 16.17
C VAL A 280 7.14 -2.16 16.92
N ILE A 281 6.54 -1.20 16.20
CA ILE A 281 5.44 -0.39 16.71
C ILE A 281 4.19 -0.73 15.90
N ASN A 282 3.18 -1.26 16.58
CA ASN A 282 1.88 -1.52 16.01
C ASN A 282 0.91 -0.39 16.35
N LEU A 283 0.34 0.25 15.33
CA LEU A 283 -0.62 1.35 15.47
C LEU A 283 -2.08 0.91 15.22
N ARG A 284 -2.33 -0.38 14.96
CA ARG A 284 -3.69 -0.89 14.72
C ARG A 284 -4.50 -0.88 16.00
N PRO A 285 -5.83 -0.67 15.93
CA PRO A 285 -6.69 -0.69 17.09
C PRO A 285 -6.69 -2.11 17.67
N GLY A 286 -6.57 -2.20 18.99
CA GLY A 286 -6.71 -3.47 19.70
C GLY A 286 -8.16 -3.85 19.90
N ILE A 287 -8.39 -5.09 20.36
CA ILE A 287 -9.72 -5.71 20.55
C ILE A 287 -10.72 -4.87 21.38
N ILE A 288 -10.21 -3.94 22.18
CA ILE A 288 -10.97 -2.94 22.93
C ILE A 288 -10.36 -1.56 22.67
N TYR A 289 -11.20 -0.60 22.31
CA TYR A 289 -10.82 0.81 22.19
C TYR A 289 -11.81 1.69 22.92
N LYS A 290 -11.32 2.56 23.82
CA LYS A 290 -12.14 3.45 24.67
C LYS A 290 -13.33 2.73 25.35
N GLY A 291 -13.08 1.51 25.85
CA GLY A 291 -14.06 0.70 26.58
C GLY A 291 -15.12 0.00 25.70
N LYS A 292 -14.97 0.05 24.37
CA LYS A 292 -15.87 -0.63 23.41
C LYS A 292 -15.10 -1.67 22.61
N PRO A 293 -15.75 -2.76 22.15
CA PRO A 293 -15.15 -3.67 21.18
C PRO A 293 -14.68 -2.88 19.95
N ASN A 294 -13.43 -3.09 19.55
CA ASN A 294 -12.87 -2.53 18.34
C ASN A 294 -11.96 -3.58 17.72
N GLN A 295 -12.21 -3.98 16.49
CA GLN A 295 -11.30 -4.88 15.78
C GLN A 295 -11.26 -4.41 14.35
N GLU A 296 -10.05 -4.07 13.93
CA GLU A 296 -9.82 -3.77 12.54
C GLU A 296 -10.07 -5.00 11.67
N GLU A 297 -10.43 -4.75 10.44
CA GLU A 297 -10.66 -5.79 9.46
C GLU A 297 -9.35 -6.47 9.04
N VAL A 298 -9.37 -7.79 8.90
CA VAL A 298 -8.34 -8.51 8.13
C VAL A 298 -8.66 -8.42 6.64
N THR A 299 -7.63 -8.44 5.80
CA THR A 299 -7.82 -8.50 4.35
C THR A 299 -8.20 -9.93 3.98
N LEU A 300 -9.23 -10.09 3.14
CA LEU A 300 -9.71 -11.41 2.69
C LEU A 300 -9.80 -11.44 1.17
N LEU A 301 -9.42 -12.58 0.59
CA LEU A 301 -9.57 -12.83 -0.85
C LEU A 301 -11.04 -12.87 -1.27
N ASN A 302 -11.33 -12.21 -2.38
CA ASN A 302 -12.61 -12.05 -3.05
C ASN A 302 -13.72 -11.46 -2.17
N ILE A 303 -13.36 -10.75 -1.11
CA ILE A 303 -14.30 -10.04 -0.23
C ILE A 303 -14.02 -8.54 -0.28
N GLN A 304 -15.07 -7.71 -0.36
CA GLN A 304 -14.95 -6.26 -0.30
C GLN A 304 -14.26 -5.82 1.00
N ASP A 305 -13.37 -4.83 0.90
CA ASP A 305 -12.78 -4.19 2.07
C ASP A 305 -13.82 -3.31 2.77
N TYR A 306 -13.56 -2.97 4.04
CA TYR A 306 -14.41 -2.07 4.84
C TYR A 306 -15.85 -2.58 5.00
N THR A 307 -16.02 -3.89 5.19
CA THR A 307 -17.34 -4.52 5.31
C THR A 307 -17.87 -4.56 6.74
N GLY A 308 -17.11 -4.04 7.72
CA GLY A 308 -17.43 -3.96 9.13
C GLY A 308 -17.27 -5.30 9.84
N THR A 309 -16.29 -5.40 10.73
CA THR A 309 -16.05 -6.57 11.61
C THR A 309 -17.32 -7.01 12.36
N TYR A 310 -17.93 -6.08 13.09
CA TYR A 310 -19.10 -6.35 13.93
C TYR A 310 -20.39 -6.17 13.15
N GLY A 311 -21.36 -7.05 13.41
CA GLY A 311 -22.72 -6.92 12.91
C GLY A 311 -23.56 -5.96 13.74
N ASP A 312 -24.74 -5.63 13.23
CA ASP A 312 -25.78 -4.87 13.90
C ASP A 312 -27.14 -5.61 13.78
N THR A 313 -28.23 -4.94 14.15
CA THR A 313 -29.59 -5.53 14.11
C THR A 313 -30.09 -5.86 12.70
N HIS A 314 -29.45 -5.33 11.66
CA HIS A 314 -29.84 -5.48 10.25
C HIS A 314 -28.75 -6.15 9.40
N THR A 315 -27.50 -6.15 9.86
CA THR A 315 -26.34 -6.66 9.13
C THR A 315 -25.62 -7.69 9.99
N PRO A 316 -25.48 -8.95 9.57
CA PRO A 316 -24.73 -9.93 10.33
C PRO A 316 -23.22 -9.59 10.31
N PRO A 317 -22.43 -10.07 11.30
CA PRO A 317 -20.99 -9.83 11.36
C PRO A 317 -20.27 -10.25 10.08
N ARG A 318 -19.11 -9.63 9.79
CA ARG A 318 -18.32 -9.88 8.57
C ARG A 318 -18.11 -11.35 8.29
N GLN A 319 -17.73 -12.10 9.32
CA GLN A 319 -17.36 -13.51 9.22
C GLN A 319 -18.56 -14.47 9.09
N SER A 320 -19.81 -13.97 9.04
CA SER A 320 -20.96 -14.81 8.75
C SER A 320 -20.98 -15.23 7.27
N THR A 321 -21.39 -16.47 6.98
CA THR A 321 -21.50 -16.98 5.60
C THR A 321 -22.36 -16.08 4.71
N GLU A 322 -23.47 -15.56 5.26
CA GLU A 322 -24.37 -14.64 4.55
C GLU A 322 -23.65 -13.35 4.16
N ARG A 323 -22.90 -12.75 5.09
CA ARG A 323 -22.16 -11.50 4.83
C ARG A 323 -21.08 -11.73 3.78
N LEU A 324 -20.27 -12.78 3.92
CA LEU A 324 -19.18 -13.11 2.99
C LEU A 324 -19.70 -13.36 1.57
N LEU A 325 -20.83 -14.05 1.40
CA LEU A 325 -21.50 -14.22 0.11
C LEU A 325 -21.94 -12.88 -0.49
N LYS A 326 -22.57 -12.02 0.32
CA LYS A 326 -23.10 -10.71 -0.11
C LYS A 326 -21.99 -9.73 -0.49
N THR A 327 -20.83 -9.82 0.17
CA THR A 327 -19.71 -8.90 -0.01
C THR A 327 -18.64 -9.43 -0.95
N ARG A 328 -18.94 -10.46 -1.76
CA ARG A 328 -17.99 -10.93 -2.76
C ARG A 328 -17.63 -9.82 -3.75
N LEU A 329 -16.36 -9.71 -4.14
CA LEU A 329 -15.95 -8.82 -5.23
C LEU A 329 -16.42 -9.36 -6.58
N ASN A 330 -16.23 -10.66 -6.80
CA ASN A 330 -16.69 -11.36 -7.98
C ASN A 330 -17.43 -12.66 -7.56
N PRO A 331 -18.77 -12.69 -7.66
CA PRO A 331 -19.55 -13.86 -7.28
C PRO A 331 -19.31 -15.07 -8.20
N ASN A 332 -18.78 -14.85 -9.41
CA ASN A 332 -18.52 -15.92 -10.39
C ASN A 332 -17.20 -16.65 -10.14
N LEU A 333 -16.32 -16.15 -9.26
CA LEU A 333 -15.10 -16.86 -8.91
C LEU A 333 -15.43 -18.11 -8.09
N PRO A 334 -14.84 -19.28 -8.41
CA PRO A 334 -15.04 -20.49 -7.63
C PRO A 334 -14.38 -20.37 -6.25
N ASN A 335 -14.85 -21.15 -5.27
CA ASN A 335 -14.27 -21.16 -3.92
C ASN A 335 -12.79 -21.59 -3.93
N SER A 336 -12.38 -22.35 -4.94
CA SER A 336 -10.98 -22.72 -5.18
C SER A 336 -10.05 -21.51 -5.38
N TYR A 337 -10.60 -20.37 -5.78
CA TYR A 337 -9.86 -19.11 -5.88
C TYR A 337 -9.27 -18.71 -4.53
N ILE A 338 -10.04 -18.85 -3.44
CA ILE A 338 -9.60 -18.52 -2.09
C ILE A 338 -8.70 -19.63 -1.53
N SER A 339 -9.08 -20.90 -1.72
CA SER A 339 -8.27 -22.05 -1.32
C SER A 339 -8.56 -23.30 -2.15
N LYS A 340 -7.50 -24.01 -2.56
CA LYS A 340 -7.56 -25.17 -3.47
C LYS A 340 -8.45 -26.33 -3.00
N THR A 341 -8.65 -26.49 -1.70
CA THR A 341 -9.34 -27.65 -1.10
C THR A 341 -10.73 -27.31 -0.55
N SER A 342 -11.27 -26.15 -0.88
CA SER A 342 -12.44 -25.62 -0.19
C SER A 342 -13.78 -25.94 -0.86
N GLU A 343 -14.72 -26.48 -0.09
CA GLU A 343 -16.14 -26.54 -0.46
C GLU A 343 -16.89 -25.22 -0.17
N ILE A 344 -16.52 -24.47 0.89
CA ILE A 344 -16.84 -23.04 1.12
C ILE A 344 -15.68 -22.42 1.92
N ASN A 345 -14.98 -21.43 1.36
CA ASN A 345 -13.87 -20.76 2.06
C ASN A 345 -13.88 -19.28 1.71
N TYR A 346 -13.98 -18.50 2.76
CA TYR A 346 -13.92 -17.04 2.79
C TYR A 346 -12.97 -16.58 3.90
N GLU A 347 -11.82 -17.25 4.01
CA GLU A 347 -10.74 -17.01 4.96
C GLU A 347 -11.23 -16.80 6.40
N THR A 348 -11.99 -17.77 6.93
CA THR A 348 -12.75 -17.68 8.19
C THR A 348 -11.95 -17.29 9.42
N THR A 349 -10.62 -17.35 9.33
CA THR A 349 -9.71 -16.84 10.33
C THR A 349 -8.39 -16.63 9.61
N ASN A 350 -8.12 -15.44 9.07
CA ASN A 350 -6.86 -15.16 8.38
C ASN A 350 -5.72 -15.11 9.41
N VAL A 351 -5.26 -16.28 9.84
CA VAL A 351 -4.30 -16.47 10.94
C VAL A 351 -2.95 -15.82 10.67
N GLU A 352 -2.57 -15.71 9.40
CA GLU A 352 -1.37 -14.99 9.00
C GLU A 352 -1.50 -13.49 9.27
N GLU A 353 -2.69 -12.92 9.20
CA GLU A 353 -2.97 -11.52 9.54
C GLU A 353 -3.43 -11.34 10.99
N PHE A 354 -3.15 -12.33 11.85
CA PHE A 354 -3.60 -12.34 13.26
C PHE A 354 -5.13 -12.20 13.40
N GLY A 355 -5.87 -12.74 12.43
CA GLY A 355 -7.33 -12.75 12.44
C GLY A 355 -7.91 -13.72 13.47
N ASP A 356 -9.10 -13.40 13.97
CA ASP A 356 -10.02 -14.28 14.70
C ASP A 356 -11.43 -14.25 14.05
N ASN A 357 -12.47 -14.68 14.79
CA ASN A 357 -13.86 -14.73 14.30
C ASN A 357 -14.50 -13.36 14.06
N PHE A 358 -13.85 -12.28 14.45
CA PHE A 358 -14.38 -10.93 14.33
C PHE A 358 -13.49 -10.12 13.39
N GLY A 359 -12.17 -10.19 13.55
CA GLY A 359 -11.25 -9.47 12.69
C GLY A 359 -9.82 -9.63 13.16
N TYR A 360 -9.01 -8.62 12.93
CA TYR A 360 -7.67 -8.54 13.47
C TYR A 360 -7.70 -8.55 15.00
N ASN A 361 -6.81 -9.32 15.61
CA ASN A 361 -6.69 -9.43 17.06
C ASN A 361 -5.26 -9.09 17.51
N SER A 362 -5.12 -7.94 18.15
CA SER A 362 -3.83 -7.44 18.65
C SER A 362 -3.19 -8.33 19.71
N ASP A 363 -3.98 -9.11 20.46
CA ASP A 363 -3.46 -10.01 21.49
C ASP A 363 -2.82 -11.24 20.84
N LEU A 364 -3.36 -11.71 19.70
CA LEU A 364 -2.73 -12.76 18.91
C LEU A 364 -1.39 -12.31 18.36
N GLU A 365 -1.31 -11.08 17.84
CA GLU A 365 -0.05 -10.49 17.38
C GLU A 365 0.95 -10.34 18.53
N LYS A 366 0.52 -9.70 19.63
CA LYS A 366 1.36 -9.51 20.82
C LYS A 366 1.92 -10.83 21.32
N LYS A 367 1.10 -11.88 21.40
CA LYS A 367 1.54 -13.22 21.84
C LYS A 367 2.64 -13.80 20.94
N VAL A 368 2.63 -13.49 19.64
CA VAL A 368 3.69 -13.93 18.73
C VAL A 368 4.99 -13.19 19.05
N PHE A 369 4.94 -11.88 19.28
CA PHE A 369 6.12 -11.08 19.67
C PHE A 369 6.64 -11.38 21.09
N ASP A 370 5.78 -11.73 22.05
CA ASP A 370 6.21 -12.08 23.41
C ASP A 370 7.14 -13.31 23.43
N ASN A 371 7.14 -14.11 22.37
CA ASN A 371 8.04 -15.26 22.19
C ASN A 371 9.31 -14.93 21.39
N GLN A 372 9.57 -13.65 21.10
CA GLN A 372 10.66 -13.19 20.26
C GLN A 372 11.57 -12.25 21.02
N ASP A 373 12.84 -12.25 20.62
CA ASP A 373 13.82 -11.27 21.08
C ASP A 373 13.74 -9.99 20.22
N LEU A 374 12.55 -9.40 20.18
CA LEU A 374 12.25 -8.17 19.44
C LEU A 374 11.29 -7.31 20.25
N LYS A 375 11.64 -6.05 20.51
CA LYS A 375 10.81 -5.16 21.33
C LYS A 375 9.51 -4.82 20.59
N TYR A 376 8.36 -5.08 21.20
CA TYR A 376 7.07 -4.82 20.60
C TYR A 376 6.27 -3.80 21.42
N TYR A 377 5.76 -2.77 20.73
CA TYR A 377 4.96 -1.70 21.31
C TYR A 377 3.63 -1.60 20.59
N HIS A 378 2.52 -1.76 21.32
CA HIS A 378 1.18 -1.56 20.78
C HIS A 378 0.67 -0.17 21.19
N LEU A 379 0.79 0.78 20.27
CA LEU A 379 0.46 2.20 20.47
C LEU A 379 -0.73 2.57 19.59
N ALA A 380 -1.84 1.87 19.83
CA ALA A 380 -3.03 1.88 19.00
C ALA A 380 -3.75 3.23 18.96
N TYR A 381 -4.30 3.55 17.79
CA TYR A 381 -5.35 4.56 17.66
C TYR A 381 -6.30 4.23 16.52
N ASP A 382 -7.55 4.68 16.68
CA ASP A 382 -8.58 4.36 15.72
C ASP A 382 -8.46 5.27 14.49
N PHE A 383 -8.68 4.68 13.32
CA PHE A 383 -8.76 5.42 12.08
C PHE A 383 -10.20 5.92 11.92
N ASP A 384 -10.59 6.94 12.70
CA ASP A 384 -11.75 7.73 12.31
C ASP A 384 -11.37 8.63 11.13
N VAL A 385 -12.34 8.97 10.29
CA VAL A 385 -12.24 9.64 8.98
C VAL A 385 -11.51 10.99 9.06
N GLN A 386 -11.23 11.51 10.26
CA GLN A 386 -10.56 12.78 10.50
C GLN A 386 -9.25 12.69 11.30
N LEU A 387 -8.82 11.49 11.71
CA LEU A 387 -7.60 11.30 12.52
C LEU A 387 -7.48 12.26 13.70
N LEU A 388 -8.62 12.62 14.31
CA LEU A 388 -8.69 13.54 15.45
C LEU A 388 -7.79 13.08 16.60
N GLU A 389 -7.61 11.76 16.72
CA GLU A 389 -6.81 11.11 17.76
C GLU A 389 -5.31 11.12 17.49
N PHE A 390 -4.87 11.44 16.26
CA PHE A 390 -3.44 11.48 15.95
C PHE A 390 -2.68 12.46 16.86
N SER A 391 -3.26 13.64 17.13
CA SER A 391 -2.66 14.62 18.03
C SER A 391 -2.49 14.08 19.44
N GLU A 392 -3.54 13.47 20.00
CA GLU A 392 -3.52 12.92 21.36
C GLU A 392 -2.50 11.80 21.49
N VAL A 393 -2.53 10.84 20.55
CA VAL A 393 -1.64 9.68 20.57
C VAL A 393 -0.19 10.10 20.39
N PHE A 394 0.08 11.03 19.47
CA PHE A 394 1.42 11.53 19.27
C PHE A 394 1.92 12.31 20.50
N GLU A 395 1.12 13.20 21.06
CA GLU A 395 1.47 13.99 22.25
C GLU A 395 1.79 13.10 23.46
N LEU A 396 0.97 12.09 23.73
CA LEU A 396 1.16 11.18 24.86
C LEU A 396 2.38 10.27 24.69
N ASN A 397 2.78 9.96 23.45
CA ASN A 397 3.82 8.97 23.16
C ASN A 397 5.09 9.56 22.54
N LYS A 398 5.17 10.87 22.30
CA LYS A 398 6.31 11.53 21.63
C LYS A 398 7.66 11.11 22.21
N GLU A 399 7.82 11.22 23.52
CA GLU A 399 9.10 10.88 24.18
C GLU A 399 9.42 9.38 24.07
N LEU A 400 8.38 8.53 24.09
CA LEU A 400 8.56 7.09 23.87
C LEU A 400 9.00 6.81 22.42
N PHE A 401 8.38 7.43 21.42
CA PHE A 401 8.78 7.28 20.02
C PHE A 401 10.25 7.70 19.81
N LEU A 402 10.64 8.88 20.32
CA LEU A 402 12.01 9.38 20.23
C LEU A 402 13.00 8.46 20.95
N LYS A 403 12.61 7.87 22.08
CA LYS A 403 13.44 6.88 22.78
C LYS A 403 13.60 5.60 21.95
N ILE A 404 12.51 5.06 21.40
CA ILE A 404 12.54 3.83 20.59
C ILE A 404 13.44 4.03 19.36
N GLY A 405 13.33 5.18 18.66
CA GLY A 405 14.17 5.47 17.48
C GLY A 405 15.66 5.66 17.78
N LYS A 406 16.03 5.96 19.03
CA LYS A 406 17.44 6.01 19.48
C LYS A 406 18.02 4.62 19.77
N ASP A 407 17.18 3.65 20.10
CA ASP A 407 17.59 2.27 20.41
C ASP A 407 17.96 1.45 19.16
N GLY A 408 17.72 2.00 17.96
CA GLY A 408 18.06 1.40 16.68
C GLY A 408 16.87 1.31 15.73
N PRO A 409 16.96 0.49 14.67
CA PRO A 409 15.95 0.43 13.63
C PRO A 409 14.56 -0.01 14.10
N VAL A 410 13.54 0.69 13.63
CA VAL A 410 12.14 0.57 14.04
C VAL A 410 11.26 0.31 12.83
N LEU A 411 10.50 -0.77 12.87
CA LEU A 411 9.40 -0.99 11.92
C LEU A 411 8.08 -0.53 12.56
N VAL A 412 7.48 0.51 12.01
CA VAL A 412 6.15 0.96 12.39
C VAL A 412 5.15 0.38 11.40
N HIS A 413 4.04 -0.20 11.88
CA HIS A 413 3.04 -0.76 10.97
C HIS A 413 1.60 -0.46 11.39
N CYS A 414 0.72 -0.51 10.39
CA CYS A 414 -0.73 -0.52 10.56
C CYS A 414 -1.35 -1.43 9.49
N ALA A 415 -2.62 -1.29 9.10
CA ALA A 415 -3.17 -2.14 8.02
C ALA A 415 -2.61 -1.80 6.63
N ILE A 416 -2.46 -0.52 6.30
CA ILE A 416 -2.12 -0.05 4.95
C ILE A 416 -0.92 0.90 4.89
N GLY A 417 -0.24 1.11 6.01
CA GLY A 417 0.95 1.97 6.10
C GLY A 417 0.68 3.44 6.41
N PHE A 418 -0.54 3.97 6.22
CA PHE A 418 -0.82 5.39 6.42
C PHE A 418 -0.52 5.89 7.85
N ARG A 419 -1.10 5.25 8.88
CA ARG A 419 -0.83 5.61 10.29
C ARG A 419 0.65 5.50 10.63
N ALA A 420 1.29 4.44 10.11
CA ALA A 420 2.71 4.22 10.28
C ALA A 420 3.54 5.36 9.68
N ALA A 421 3.21 5.79 8.46
CA ALA A 421 3.83 6.92 7.79
C ALA A 421 3.68 8.22 8.59
N THR A 422 2.46 8.54 9.05
CA THR A 422 2.21 9.77 9.83
C THR A 422 2.98 9.82 11.15
N VAL A 423 3.17 8.68 11.82
CA VAL A 423 3.96 8.63 13.07
C VAL A 423 5.46 8.62 12.77
N ALA A 424 5.91 7.76 11.87
CA ALA A 424 7.33 7.55 11.60
C ALA A 424 7.98 8.77 10.94
N VAL A 425 7.29 9.44 10.00
CA VAL A 425 7.82 10.65 9.34
C VAL A 425 7.90 11.81 10.33
N LEU A 426 6.84 12.08 11.11
CA LEU A 426 6.89 13.15 12.10
C LEU A 426 7.97 12.90 13.16
N THR A 427 8.06 11.66 13.67
CA THR A 427 9.08 11.31 14.65
C THR A 427 10.48 11.47 14.07
N SER A 428 10.71 11.01 12.84
CA SER A 428 11.99 11.20 12.13
C SER A 428 12.33 12.68 12.00
N ALA A 429 11.37 13.50 11.57
CA ALA A 429 11.59 14.93 11.40
C ALA A 429 11.97 15.61 12.71
N ILE A 430 11.30 15.29 13.81
CA ILE A 430 11.66 15.80 15.14
C ILE A 430 13.03 15.29 15.58
N GLN A 431 13.28 13.99 15.47
CA GLN A 431 14.50 13.32 15.96
C GLN A 431 15.75 13.80 15.24
N TYR A 432 15.64 14.16 13.96
CA TYR A 432 16.77 14.53 13.10
C TYR A 432 16.70 15.99 12.61
N ASN A 433 15.86 16.83 13.23
CA ASN A 433 15.75 18.25 12.95
C ASN A 433 15.47 18.57 11.46
N LEU A 434 14.49 17.86 10.88
CA LEU A 434 14.06 18.03 9.49
C LEU A 434 12.86 18.99 9.42
N THR A 435 12.70 19.65 8.28
CA THR A 435 11.68 20.68 8.09
C THR A 435 10.28 20.11 7.86
N LEU A 436 9.26 20.97 8.03
CA LEU A 436 7.89 20.67 7.62
C LEU A 436 7.83 20.27 6.14
N ASP A 437 8.50 21.02 5.26
CA ASP A 437 8.52 20.74 3.82
C ASP A 437 9.10 19.36 3.51
N TRP A 438 10.20 18.99 4.18
CA TRP A 438 10.78 17.65 4.07
C TRP A 438 9.77 16.58 4.49
N ALA A 439 9.08 16.79 5.61
CA ALA A 439 8.16 15.80 6.16
C ALA A 439 6.92 15.61 5.26
N LEU A 440 6.36 16.70 4.72
CA LEU A 440 5.24 16.65 3.78
C LEU A 440 5.64 16.00 2.45
N GLN A 441 6.82 16.34 1.93
CA GLN A 441 7.37 15.72 0.73
C GLN A 441 7.62 14.23 0.94
N ARG A 442 8.18 13.82 2.10
CA ARG A 442 8.43 12.42 2.39
C ARG A 442 7.15 11.60 2.50
N LEU A 443 6.10 12.14 3.12
CA LEU A 443 4.79 11.51 3.14
C LEU A 443 4.22 11.30 1.72
N LYS A 444 4.35 12.31 0.86
CA LYS A 444 3.93 12.25 -0.55
C LYS A 444 4.68 11.14 -1.30
N GLU A 445 6.00 11.07 -1.13
CA GLU A 445 6.85 10.02 -1.75
C GLU A 445 6.46 8.61 -1.30
N LEU A 446 6.03 8.43 -0.05
CA LEU A 446 5.55 7.15 0.47
C LEU A 446 4.11 6.81 0.00
N GLY A 447 3.42 7.74 -0.68
CA GLY A 447 2.04 7.60 -1.13
C GLY A 447 0.98 7.98 -0.10
N PHE A 448 1.36 8.74 0.93
CA PHE A 448 0.50 9.14 2.05
C PHE A 448 0.51 10.65 2.26
N GLY A 449 0.52 11.42 1.17
CA GLY A 449 0.55 12.89 1.20
C GLY A 449 -0.58 13.48 2.05
N ILE A 450 -0.27 14.54 2.80
CA ILE A 450 -1.23 15.31 3.60
C ILE A 450 -1.12 16.80 3.25
N THR A 451 -2.22 17.53 3.35
CA THR A 451 -2.28 18.98 3.16
C THR A 451 -3.20 19.63 4.20
N GLN A 452 -3.34 20.96 4.14
CA GLN A 452 -4.32 21.67 4.96
C GLN A 452 -5.76 21.28 4.59
N ASP A 453 -6.02 20.94 3.33
CA ASP A 453 -7.34 20.53 2.85
C ASP A 453 -7.58 19.02 3.03
N ALA A 454 -6.55 18.22 2.76
CA ALA A 454 -6.55 16.77 2.90
C ALA A 454 -5.86 16.36 4.20
N TYR A 455 -6.62 15.88 5.17
CA TYR A 455 -6.17 15.53 6.53
C TYR A 455 -5.72 16.73 7.39
N PRO A 456 -6.56 17.78 7.54
CA PRO A 456 -6.23 19.02 8.26
C PRO A 456 -5.70 18.80 9.68
N ASN A 457 -6.24 17.81 10.40
CA ASN A 457 -5.83 17.53 11.78
C ASN A 457 -4.41 16.95 11.86
N VAL A 458 -4.02 16.10 10.91
CA VAL A 458 -2.66 15.57 10.83
C VAL A 458 -1.70 16.69 10.46
N TYR A 459 -2.05 17.50 9.45
CA TYR A 459 -1.24 18.63 9.02
C TYR A 459 -0.96 19.60 10.18
N LYS A 460 -1.98 19.96 10.98
CA LYS A 460 -1.82 20.85 12.14
C LYS A 460 -0.84 20.32 13.18
N VAL A 461 -0.79 19.00 13.40
CA VAL A 461 0.18 18.39 14.32
C VAL A 461 1.60 18.51 13.77
N TYR A 462 1.78 18.25 12.47
CA TYR A 462 3.08 18.45 11.80
C TYR A 462 3.53 19.90 11.87
N GLU A 463 2.64 20.84 11.55
CA GLU A 463 2.91 22.27 11.63
C GLU A 463 3.29 22.67 13.05
N LYS A 464 2.51 22.26 14.06
CA LYS A 464 2.81 22.51 15.48
C LYS A 464 4.22 22.07 15.86
N TYR A 465 4.63 20.85 15.53
CA TYR A 465 5.93 20.34 15.99
C TYR A 465 7.13 20.79 15.17
N LEU A 466 6.96 21.03 13.86
CA LEU A 466 8.08 21.30 12.96
C LEU A 466 8.28 22.79 12.67
N THR A 467 7.30 23.65 12.96
CA THR A 467 7.50 25.11 12.91
C THR A 467 8.07 25.66 14.21
N LEU A 468 7.67 25.11 15.37
CA LEU A 468 8.17 25.54 16.68
C LEU A 468 9.68 25.29 16.86
N GLN A 469 10.23 24.26 16.19
CA GLN A 469 11.68 23.98 16.20
C GLN A 469 12.53 25.12 15.61
N LYS A 470 11.96 25.98 14.75
CA LYS A 470 12.69 27.13 14.18
C LYS A 470 12.89 28.28 15.20
N THR A 471 12.17 28.28 16.31
CA THR A 471 12.13 29.40 17.26
C THR A 471 13.04 29.25 18.49
N GLU A 472 13.70 28.11 18.66
CA GLU A 472 14.63 27.84 19.77
C GLU A 472 16.11 27.91 19.37
N LEU A 473 16.44 28.53 18.23
CA LEU A 473 17.82 28.77 17.76
C LEU A 473 18.21 30.25 17.84
#